data_AF-A0A1A2ZGY9-F1
#
_entry.id   AF-A0A1A2ZGY9-F1
#
_cell.length_a   1.000
_cell.length_b   1.000
_cell.length_c   1.000
_cell.angle_alpha   90.00
_cell.angle_beta   90.00
_cell.angle_gamma   90.00
#
_symmetry.space_group_name_H-M   'P 1'
#
loop_
_entity.id
_entity.type
_entity.pdbx_description
1 polymer ?
#
loop_
_entity_poly.entity_id
_entity_poly.type
_entity_poly.pdbx_seq_one_letter_code
_entity_poly.pdbx_strand_id
1 'polypeptide(L)'
;MFVDTDLLHSGANESHRAGGHAQEGADQLSRGPLAAGMFGGFASAETFHEAVTAAHGRHVEALQDHQQTLTGLGHKAHYAADEFTNMDDRNAAEERAVRWTSDTSAVRT
;
A
#
# COMPACT_ATOMS: atom_id res chain seq x y z
N MET A 1 9.37 23.12 2.74
CA MET A 1 9.28 21.74 2.22
C MET A 1 8.11 21.71 1.26
N PHE A 2 8.25 21.09 0.08
CA PHE A 2 7.15 20.93 -0.88
C PHE A 2 6.77 19.45 -0.93
N VAL A 3 5.49 19.16 -0.80
CA VAL A 3 4.93 17.82 -0.89
C VAL A 3 3.86 17.86 -1.98
N ASP A 4 3.97 16.94 -2.93
CA ASP A 4 2.94 16.74 -3.94
C ASP A 4 1.90 15.77 -3.38
N THR A 5 0.81 16.31 -2.84
CA THR A 5 -0.26 15.53 -2.20
C THR A 5 -1.04 14.70 -3.21
N ASP A 6 -1.17 15.17 -4.45
CA ASP A 6 -1.83 14.42 -5.52
C ASP A 6 -1.01 13.18 -5.89
N LEU A 7 0.32 13.31 -5.96
CA LEU A 7 1.20 12.19 -6.20
C LEU A 7 1.20 11.20 -5.02
N LEU A 8 1.15 11.68 -3.77
CA LEU A 8 0.98 10.81 -2.59
C LEU A 8 -0.33 10.03 -2.67
N HIS A 9 -1.44 10.69 -3.00
CA HIS A 9 -2.76 10.07 -3.11
C HIS A 9 -2.80 9.05 -4.25
N SER A 10 -2.21 9.38 -5.40
CA SER A 10 -2.07 8.45 -6.53
C SER A 10 -1.24 7.21 -6.13
N GLY A 11 -0.06 7.42 -5.51
CA GLY A 11 0.77 6.33 -5.01
C GLY A 11 0.09 5.48 -3.93
N ALA A 12 -0.76 6.10 -3.11
CA ALA A 12 -1.56 5.42 -2.11
C ALA A 12 -2.56 4.45 -2.74
N ASN A 13 -3.27 4.91 -3.77
CA ASN A 13 -4.23 4.10 -4.52
C ASN A 13 -3.54 2.95 -5.25
N GLU A 14 -2.40 3.20 -5.91
CA GLU A 14 -1.65 2.15 -6.60
C GLU A 14 -1.08 1.10 -5.62
N SER A 15 -0.60 1.54 -4.44
CA SER A 15 -0.17 0.61 -3.38
C SER A 15 -1.33 -0.25 -2.89
N HIS A 16 -2.50 0.35 -2.66
CA HIS A 16 -3.68 -0.40 -2.23
C HIS A 16 -4.13 -1.42 -3.29
N ARG A 17 -4.17 -1.03 -4.57
CA ARG A 17 -4.50 -1.93 -5.69
C ARG A 17 -3.49 -3.08 -5.82
N ALA A 18 -2.20 -2.79 -5.70
CA ALA A 18 -1.16 -3.81 -5.71
C ALA A 18 -1.32 -4.80 -4.54
N GLY A 19 -1.69 -4.31 -3.36
CA GLY A 19 -2.06 -5.16 -2.22
C GLY A 19 -3.25 -6.07 -2.52
N GLY A 20 -4.29 -5.54 -3.18
CA GLY A 20 -5.43 -6.33 -3.67
C GLY A 20 -5.02 -7.44 -4.65
N HIS A 21 -4.15 -7.15 -5.61
CA HIS A 21 -3.62 -8.16 -6.53
C HIS A 21 -2.76 -9.22 -5.84
N ALA A 22 -1.99 -8.84 -4.81
CA ALA A 22 -1.26 -9.80 -4.00
C ALA A 22 -2.22 -10.75 -3.26
N GLN A 23 -3.32 -10.23 -2.72
CA GLN A 23 -4.38 -11.04 -2.11
C GLN A 23 -5.01 -12.00 -3.11
N GLU A 24 -5.42 -11.50 -4.28
CA GLU A 24 -5.98 -12.32 -5.35
C GLU A 24 -5.01 -13.44 -5.75
N GLY A 25 -3.71 -13.13 -5.85
CA GLY A 25 -2.66 -14.12 -6.10
C GLY A 25 -2.59 -15.20 -5.01
N ALA A 26 -2.59 -14.80 -3.73
CA ALA A 26 -2.57 -15.74 -2.60
C ALA A 26 -3.81 -16.65 -2.60
N ASP A 27 -4.99 -16.07 -2.85
CA ASP A 27 -6.26 -16.79 -2.92
C ASP A 27 -6.29 -17.77 -4.09
N GLN A 28 -5.76 -17.38 -5.26
CA GLN A 28 -5.70 -18.28 -6.42
C GLN A 28 -4.71 -19.41 -6.21
N LEU A 29 -3.52 -19.11 -5.66
CA LEU A 29 -2.48 -20.11 -5.43
C LEU A 29 -2.92 -21.13 -4.36
N SER A 30 -3.55 -20.66 -3.28
CA SER A 30 -4.00 -21.53 -2.18
C SER A 30 -5.15 -22.49 -2.54
N ARG A 31 -5.92 -22.21 -3.60
CA ARG A 31 -7.02 -23.08 -4.06
C ARG A 31 -6.57 -24.42 -4.63
N GLY A 32 -5.32 -24.54 -5.06
CA GLY A 32 -4.78 -25.75 -5.68
C GLY A 32 -3.68 -26.39 -4.85
N PRO A 33 -3.97 -26.97 -3.66
CA PRO A 33 -2.96 -27.72 -2.93
C PRO A 33 -2.52 -28.92 -3.75
N LEU A 34 -1.22 -29.21 -3.71
CA LEU A 34 -0.62 -30.31 -4.44
C LEU A 34 -1.05 -31.63 -3.77
N ALA A 35 -1.63 -32.54 -4.55
CA ALA A 35 -2.02 -33.85 -4.05
C ALA A 35 -0.79 -34.76 -3.91
N ALA A 36 -0.74 -35.54 -2.83
CA ALA A 36 0.28 -36.56 -2.66
C ALA A 36 0.25 -37.55 -3.84
N GLY A 37 1.43 -37.96 -4.32
CA GLY A 37 1.56 -38.88 -5.45
C GLY A 37 1.23 -38.30 -6.83
N MET A 38 0.88 -37.01 -6.96
CA MET A 38 0.60 -36.38 -8.26
C MET A 38 1.79 -36.42 -9.24
N PHE A 39 3.00 -36.59 -8.71
CA PHE A 39 4.25 -36.70 -9.47
C PHE A 39 4.72 -38.16 -9.66
N GLY A 40 3.94 -39.14 -9.17
CA GLY A 40 4.29 -40.55 -9.14
C GLY A 40 4.62 -41.08 -7.74
N GLY A 41 4.71 -42.39 -7.59
CA GLY A 41 4.91 -43.09 -6.31
C GLY A 41 6.34 -43.57 -6.05
N PHE A 42 7.35 -42.88 -6.58
CA PHE A 42 8.77 -43.24 -6.42
C PHE A 42 9.50 -42.19 -5.59
N ALA A 43 10.63 -42.55 -4.98
CA ALA A 43 11.33 -41.70 -4.01
C ALA A 43 11.60 -40.27 -4.52
N SER A 44 12.09 -40.12 -5.76
CA SER A 44 12.35 -38.79 -6.33
C SER A 44 11.09 -37.97 -6.57
N ALA A 45 9.94 -38.60 -6.82
CA ALA A 45 8.66 -37.91 -6.94
C ALA A 45 8.18 -37.37 -5.59
N GLU A 46 8.43 -38.10 -4.50
CA GLU A 46 8.12 -37.63 -3.14
C GLU A 46 9.00 -36.45 -2.75
N THR A 47 10.31 -36.53 -2.97
CA THR A 47 11.22 -35.40 -2.74
C THR A 47 10.83 -34.16 -3.55
N PHE A 48 10.40 -34.35 -4.80
CA PHE A 48 9.90 -33.26 -5.61
C PHE A 48 8.58 -32.70 -5.07
N HIS A 49 7.65 -33.57 -4.66
CA HIS A 49 6.38 -33.16 -4.04
C HIS A 49 6.60 -32.29 -2.80
N GLU A 50 7.49 -32.70 -1.89
CA GLU A 50 7.85 -31.93 -0.70
C GLU A 50 8.42 -30.56 -1.06
N ALA A 51 9.36 -30.53 -2.02
CA ALA A 51 10.01 -29.28 -2.43
C ALA A 51 9.01 -28.28 -3.05
N VAL A 52 8.12 -28.74 -3.93
CA VAL A 52 7.11 -27.87 -4.55
C VAL A 52 6.05 -27.45 -3.53
N THR A 53 5.65 -28.34 -2.60
CA THR A 53 4.72 -27.99 -1.51
C THR A 53 5.30 -26.92 -0.60
N ALA A 54 6.57 -27.04 -0.23
CA ALA A 54 7.25 -26.01 0.57
C ALA A 54 7.38 -24.68 -0.20
N ALA A 55 7.69 -24.73 -1.50
CA ALA A 55 7.74 -23.53 -2.33
C ALA A 55 6.36 -22.86 -2.49
N HIS A 56 5.31 -23.67 -2.70
CA HIS A 56 3.93 -23.23 -2.79
C HIS A 56 3.49 -22.50 -1.51
N GLY A 57 3.69 -23.11 -0.34
CA GLY A 57 3.38 -22.49 0.95
C GLY A 57 4.10 -21.15 1.14
N ARG A 58 5.42 -21.11 0.88
CA ARG A 58 6.21 -19.87 0.97
C ARG A 58 5.73 -18.78 0.03
N HIS A 59 5.27 -19.12 -1.19
CA HIS A 59 4.73 -18.13 -2.11
C HIS A 59 3.37 -17.59 -1.67
N VAL A 60 2.50 -18.43 -1.09
CA VAL A 60 1.24 -17.98 -0.49
C VAL A 60 1.52 -17.00 0.66
N GLU A 61 2.43 -17.36 1.57
CA GLU A 61 2.83 -16.49 2.70
C GLU A 61 3.41 -15.16 2.21
N ALA A 62 4.35 -15.19 1.25
CA ALA A 62 4.94 -13.98 0.70
C ALA A 62 3.90 -13.04 0.04
N LEU A 63 2.89 -13.60 -0.64
CA LEU A 63 1.81 -12.81 -1.22
C LEU A 63 0.91 -12.19 -0.15
N GLN A 64 0.65 -12.89 0.96
CA GLN A 64 -0.08 -12.34 2.11
C GLN A 64 0.70 -11.20 2.78
N ASP A 65 2.02 -11.36 2.95
CA ASP A 65 2.90 -10.31 3.49
C ASP A 65 2.92 -9.06 2.58
N HIS A 66 2.96 -9.28 1.26
CA HIS A 66 2.85 -8.20 0.28
C HIS A 66 1.50 -7.49 0.36
N GLN A 67 0.39 -8.22 0.45
CA GLN A 67 -0.93 -7.65 0.66
C GLN A 67 -0.93 -6.71 1.87
N GLN A 68 -0.51 -7.20 3.04
CA GLN A 68 -0.50 -6.41 4.26
C GLN A 68 0.38 -5.17 4.14
N THR A 69 1.58 -5.34 3.61
CA THR A 69 2.56 -4.26 3.48
C THR A 69 2.07 -3.17 2.54
N LEU A 70 1.56 -3.54 1.37
CA LEU A 70 1.13 -2.60 0.32
C LEU A 70 -0.17 -1.90 0.68
N THR A 71 -1.14 -2.60 1.27
CA THR A 71 -2.35 -1.97 1.82
C THR A 71 -1.99 -1.00 2.95
N GLY A 72 -1.09 -1.38 3.86
CA GLY A 72 -0.62 -0.52 4.94
C GLY A 72 0.14 0.70 4.45
N LEU A 73 0.98 0.56 3.42
CA LEU A 73 1.67 1.66 2.76
C LEU A 73 0.67 2.62 2.11
N GLY A 74 -0.33 2.08 1.40
CA GLY A 74 -1.42 2.85 0.81
C GLY A 74 -2.15 3.70 1.85
N HIS A 75 -2.54 3.11 2.97
CA HIS A 75 -3.20 3.86 4.06
C HIS A 75 -2.32 4.99 4.62
N LYS A 76 -1.01 4.74 4.80
CA LYS A 76 -0.08 5.77 5.30
C LYS A 76 0.11 6.92 4.30
N ALA A 77 0.17 6.61 3.01
CA ALA A 77 0.32 7.62 1.97
C ALA A 77 -0.96 8.47 1.83
N HIS A 78 -2.15 7.85 1.92
CA HIS A 78 -3.43 8.55 2.03
C HIS A 78 -3.46 9.49 3.23
N TYR A 79 -3.17 8.96 4.41
CA TYR A 79 -3.11 9.75 5.64
C TYR A 79 -2.15 10.94 5.53
N ALA A 80 -0.95 10.71 4.97
CA ALA A 80 0.00 11.79 4.77
C ALA A 80 -0.51 12.84 3.78
N ALA A 81 -1.12 12.45 2.67
CA ALA A 81 -1.70 13.38 1.70
C ALA A 81 -2.73 14.29 2.37
N ASP A 82 -3.66 13.71 3.14
CA ASP A 82 -4.70 14.46 3.86
C ASP A 82 -4.11 15.44 4.88
N GLU A 83 -3.14 15.00 5.69
CA GLU A 83 -2.48 15.85 6.68
C GLU A 83 -1.71 17.02 6.03
N PHE A 84 -1.02 16.76 4.91
CA PHE A 84 -0.31 17.81 4.18
C PHE A 84 -1.28 18.80 3.53
N THR A 85 -2.38 18.33 2.93
CA THR A 85 -3.43 19.21 2.38
C THR A 85 -4.06 20.07 3.47
N ASN A 86 -4.45 19.47 4.60
CA ASN A 86 -5.04 20.20 5.72
C ASN A 86 -4.08 21.25 6.31
N MET A 87 -2.79 20.90 6.39
CA MET A 87 -1.77 21.83 6.86
C MET A 87 -1.60 23.01 5.89
N ASP A 88 -1.57 22.75 4.58
CA ASP A 88 -1.44 23.82 3.57
C ASP A 88 -2.63 24.77 3.59
N ASP A 89 -3.86 24.24 3.65
CA ASP A 89 -5.09 25.01 3.75
C ASP A 89 -5.12 25.89 5.01
N ARG A 90 -4.75 25.32 6.17
CA ARG A 90 -4.69 26.05 7.43
C ARG A 90 -3.64 27.17 7.37
N ASN A 91 -2.43 26.87 6.90
CA ASN A 91 -1.37 27.86 6.78
C ASN A 91 -1.77 28.99 5.82
N ALA A 92 -2.39 28.66 4.68
CA ALA A 92 -2.88 29.65 3.73
C ALA A 92 -4.00 30.53 4.32
N ALA A 93 -4.85 30.00 5.19
CA ALA A 93 -5.85 30.80 5.92
C ALA A 93 -5.19 31.76 6.93
N GLU A 94 -4.20 31.27 7.69
CA GLU A 94 -3.43 32.08 8.65
C GLU A 94 -2.69 33.23 7.94
N GLU A 95 -2.04 32.97 6.81
CA GLU A 95 -1.35 33.98 5.99
C GLU A 95 -2.32 35.06 5.45
N ARG A 96 -3.49 34.65 4.96
CA ARG A 96 -4.53 35.60 4.50
C ARG A 96 -5.04 36.47 5.63
N ALA A 97 -5.20 35.91 6.83
CA ALA A 97 -5.64 36.66 8.01
C ALA A 97 -4.61 37.73 8.40
N VAL A 98 -3.31 37.37 8.45
CA VAL A 98 -2.23 38.32 8.74
C VAL A 98 -2.17 39.44 7.69
N ARG A 99 -2.25 39.09 6.40
CA ARG A 99 -2.25 40.08 5.32
C ARG A 99 -3.41 41.08 5.45
N TRP A 100 -4.62 40.58 5.70
CA TRP A 100 -5.80 41.44 5.88
C TRP A 100 -5.64 42.40 7.07
N THR A 101 -5.10 41.93 8.21
CA THR A 101 -4.84 42.81 9.36
C THR A 101 -3.79 43.89 9.07
N SER A 102 -2.78 43.56 8.27
CA SER A 102 -1.72 44.49 7.86
C SER A 102 -2.26 45.57 6.92
N ASP A 103 -3.01 45.18 5.89
CA ASP A 103 -3.64 46.10 4.93
C ASP A 103 -4.61 47.06 5.62
N THR A 104 -5.42 46.55 6.56
CA THR A 104 -6.36 47.37 7.35
C THR A 104 -5.64 48.35 8.28
N SER A 105 -4.48 47.97 8.82
CA SER A 105 -3.67 48.85 9.67
C SER A 105 -3.00 49.96 8.85
N ALA A 106 -2.54 49.66 7.63
CA ALA A 106 -1.93 50.63 6.72
C ALA A 106 -2.90 51.69 6.18
N VAL A 107 -4.19 51.35 6.03
CA VAL A 107 -5.24 52.31 5.62
C VAL A 107 -5.64 53.27 6.75
N ARG A 108 -5.34 52.94 8.01
CA ARG A 108 -5.78 53.69 9.20
C ARG A 108 -4.76 54.73 9.69
N THR A 109 -3.58 54.80 9.08
CA THR A 109 -2.54 55.82 9.33
C THR A 109 -2.54 56.88 8.25
#